data_AF-A0A0M2UPT1-F1
#
_entry.id   AF-A0A0M2UPT1-F1
#
_cell.length_a   1.000
_cell.length_b   1.000
_cell.length_c   1.000
_cell.angle_alpha   90.00
_cell.angle_beta   90.00
_cell.angle_gamma   90.00
#
_symmetry.space_group_name_H-M   'P 1'
#
loop_
_entity.id
_entity.type
_entity.pdbx_description
1 polymer ?
#
loop_
_entity_poly.entity_id
_entity_poly.type
_entity_poly.pdbx_seq_one_letter_code
_entity_poly.pdbx_strand_id
1 'polypeptide(L)'
;MYKTGRYIYVVYMAQQAIEKVVKALIEAEGKIIPFEHNLRRLLNITGSIRDFPDDWWTKIDFLSQYYLNARYKEDITILQNKITSEVAKEFLNFAKEVTEWCTLRIKSIEL
;
A
#
# COMPACT_ATOMS: atom_id res chain seq x y z
N MET A 1 5.49 -15.91 -0.50
CA MET A 1 4.56 -15.58 -1.61
C MET A 1 5.28 -15.40 -2.94
N TYR A 2 6.27 -14.50 -3.07
CA TYR A 2 6.95 -14.27 -4.36
C TYR A 2 7.69 -15.51 -4.89
N LYS A 3 8.62 -16.06 -4.09
CA LYS A 3 9.40 -17.27 -4.45
C LYS A 3 8.56 -18.51 -4.73
N THR A 4 7.30 -18.53 -4.28
CA THR A 4 6.37 -19.66 -4.43
C THR A 4 5.41 -19.46 -5.60
N GLY A 5 5.63 -18.47 -6.48
CA GLY A 5 4.78 -18.18 -7.64
C GLY A 5 3.40 -17.60 -7.31
N ARG A 6 3.16 -17.25 -6.04
CA ARG A 6 1.84 -16.80 -5.53
C ARG A 6 1.72 -15.27 -5.67
N TYR A 7 1.76 -14.78 -6.91
CA TYR A 7 1.93 -13.36 -7.22
C TYR A 7 0.76 -12.46 -6.81
N ILE A 8 -0.49 -12.93 -6.97
CA ILE A 8 -1.69 -12.27 -6.45
C ILE A 8 -1.55 -11.93 -4.95
N TYR A 9 -1.04 -12.88 -4.16
CA TYR A 9 -0.82 -12.69 -2.74
C TYR A 9 0.34 -11.74 -2.44
N VAL A 10 1.32 -11.59 -3.34
CA VAL A 10 2.38 -10.59 -3.17
C VAL A 10 1.79 -9.19 -3.24
N VAL A 11 0.96 -8.92 -4.24
CA VAL A 11 0.30 -7.62 -4.41
C VAL A 11 -0.66 -7.32 -3.25
N TYR A 12 -1.42 -8.32 -2.80
CA TYR A 12 -2.27 -8.19 -1.61
C TYR A 12 -1.45 -7.83 -0.35
N MET A 13 -0.35 -8.54 -0.12
CA MET A 13 0.52 -8.27 1.04
C MET A 13 1.23 -6.92 0.94
N ALA A 14 1.56 -6.46 -0.27
CA ALA A 14 2.09 -5.11 -0.51
C ALA A 14 1.09 -4.03 -0.10
N GLN A 15 -0.18 -4.15 -0.50
CA GLN A 15 -1.24 -3.24 -0.05
C GLN A 15 -1.37 -3.25 1.48
N GLN A 16 -1.39 -4.43 2.10
CA GLN A 16 -1.52 -4.58 3.55
C GLN A 16 -0.33 -4.02 4.34
N ALA A 17 0.89 -4.10 3.79
CA ALA A 17 2.07 -3.52 4.40
C ALA A 17 2.00 -1.99 4.37
N ILE A 18 1.66 -1.41 3.22
CA ILE A 18 1.49 0.04 3.05
C ILE A 18 0.37 0.56 3.95
N GLU A 19 -0.77 -0.13 4.01
CA GLU A 19 -1.88 0.27 4.88
C GLU A 19 -1.45 0.40 6.34
N LYS A 20 -0.73 -0.61 6.87
CA LYS A 20 -0.29 -0.62 8.26
C LYS A 20 0.68 0.50 8.58
N VAL A 21 1.67 0.74 7.73
CA VAL A 21 2.68 1.78 7.99
C VAL A 21 2.11 3.20 7.82
N VAL A 22 1.18 3.41 6.87
CA VAL A 22 0.47 4.70 6.75
C VAL A 22 -0.40 4.94 7.98
N LYS A 23 -1.11 3.91 8.49
CA LYS A 23 -1.88 4.03 9.73
C LYS A 23 -0.99 4.34 10.94
N ALA A 24 0.20 3.74 11.02
CA ALA A 24 1.18 4.09 12.05
C ALA A 24 1.64 5.56 11.94
N LEU A 25 1.83 6.08 10.71
CA LEU A 25 2.15 7.50 10.52
C LEU A 25 1.01 8.42 10.95
N ILE A 26 -0.24 8.07 10.63
CA ILE A 26 -1.43 8.82 11.12
C ILE A 26 -1.45 8.86 12.65
N GLU A 27 -1.18 7.73 13.29
CA GLU A 27 -1.12 7.62 14.76
C GLU A 27 0.00 8.46 15.36
N ALA A 28 1.21 8.39 14.77
CA ALA A 28 2.37 9.20 15.19
C ALA A 28 2.11 10.70 15.06
N GLU A 29 1.36 11.12 14.04
CA GLU A 29 0.92 12.51 13.87
C GLU A 29 -0.22 12.92 14.83
N GLY A 30 -0.65 12.03 15.75
CA GLY A 30 -1.70 12.30 16.72
C GLY A 30 -3.11 12.39 16.12
N LYS A 31 -3.34 11.78 14.95
CA LYS A 31 -4.61 11.81 14.23
C LYS A 31 -5.43 10.54 14.43
N ILE A 32 -6.75 10.66 14.26
CA ILE A 32 -7.66 9.53 14.37
C ILE A 32 -7.50 8.61 13.14
N ILE A 33 -7.24 7.33 13.39
CA ILE A 33 -7.18 6.30 12.36
C ILE A 33 -8.60 5.87 11.96
N PRO A 34 -9.05 6.09 10.72
CA PRO A 34 -10.37 5.66 10.29
C PRO A 34 -10.43 4.15 10.01
N PHE A 35 -11.64 3.57 10.03
CA PHE A 35 -11.91 2.25 9.49
C PHE A 35 -11.99 2.29 7.95
N GLU A 36 -10.85 2.53 7.31
CA GLU A 36 -10.67 2.68 5.86
C GLU A 36 -9.48 1.82 5.39
N HIS A 37 -9.57 1.32 4.15
CA HIS A 37 -8.53 0.51 3.51
C HIS A 37 -7.99 1.15 2.22
N ASN A 38 -8.68 2.17 1.70
CA ASN A 38 -8.22 2.95 0.57
C ASN A 38 -6.96 3.73 0.94
N LEU A 39 -5.83 3.39 0.31
CA LEU A 39 -4.53 3.94 0.63
C LEU A 39 -4.44 5.44 0.31
N ARG A 40 -5.07 5.91 -0.77
CA ARG A 40 -5.12 7.34 -1.10
C ARG A 40 -5.81 8.13 0.00
N ARG A 41 -6.97 7.65 0.48
CA ARG A 41 -7.71 8.30 1.57
C ARG A 41 -6.90 8.33 2.86
N LEU A 42 -6.21 7.23 3.20
CA LEU A 42 -5.34 7.19 4.37
C LEU A 42 -4.17 8.18 4.24
N LEU A 43 -3.49 8.23 3.09
CA LEU A 43 -2.40 9.19 2.84
C LEU A 43 -2.89 10.65 2.90
N ASN A 44 -4.09 10.95 2.42
CA ASN A 44 -4.70 12.28 2.52
C ASN A 44 -4.96 12.75 3.97
N ILE A 45 -5.01 11.83 4.93
CA ILE A 45 -5.15 12.17 6.36
C ILE A 45 -3.79 12.57 6.93
N THR A 46 -2.69 12.02 6.40
CA THR A 46 -1.34 12.36 6.85
C THR A 46 -1.03 13.84 6.57
N GLY A 47 -0.25 14.46 7.44
CA GLY A 47 0.23 15.84 7.30
C GLY A 47 1.39 15.92 6.33
N SER A 48 2.01 14.76 6.10
CA SER A 48 3.16 14.54 5.23
C SER A 48 2.81 14.39 3.74
N ILE A 49 1.53 14.52 3.36
CA ILE A 49 1.09 14.27 1.97
C ILE A 49 1.78 15.17 0.94
N ARG A 50 2.17 16.39 1.30
CA ARG A 50 2.84 17.32 0.39
C ARG A 50 4.20 16.82 -0.09
N ASP A 51 4.83 15.95 0.69
CA ASP A 51 6.14 15.37 0.38
C ASP A 51 6.01 13.95 -0.19
N PHE A 52 4.77 13.51 -0.48
CA PHE A 52 4.51 12.21 -1.09
C PHE A 52 4.82 12.29 -2.59
N PRO A 53 5.65 11.39 -3.15
CA PRO A 53 6.03 11.46 -4.55
C PRO A 53 4.82 11.37 -5.51
N ASP A 54 4.75 12.27 -6.48
CA ASP A 54 3.61 12.35 -7.40
C ASP A 54 3.46 11.11 -8.29
N ASP A 55 4.58 10.49 -8.67
CA ASP A 55 4.63 9.28 -9.49
C ASP A 55 4.15 8.03 -8.75
N TRP A 56 4.02 8.07 -7.42
CA TRP A 56 3.55 6.95 -6.61
C TRP A 56 2.03 6.83 -6.60
N TRP A 57 1.31 7.91 -6.91
CA TRP A 57 -0.16 7.95 -6.83
C TRP A 57 -0.85 6.91 -7.69
N THR A 58 -0.36 6.66 -8.90
CA THR A 58 -0.93 5.63 -9.79
C THR A 58 -0.87 4.24 -9.16
N LYS A 59 0.23 3.91 -8.48
CA LYS A 59 0.41 2.62 -7.80
C LYS A 59 -0.44 2.52 -6.53
N ILE A 60 -0.59 3.61 -5.79
CA ILE A 60 -1.47 3.70 -4.62
C ILE A 60 -2.93 3.46 -5.00
N ASP A 61 -3.39 4.07 -6.09
CA ASP A 61 -4.77 3.88 -6.58
C ASP A 61 -5.00 2.47 -7.05
N PHE A 62 -4.05 1.90 -7.80
CA PHE A 62 -4.11 0.51 -8.23
C PHE A 62 -4.28 -0.43 -7.04
N LEU A 63 -3.43 -0.31 -6.00
CA LEU A 63 -3.51 -1.17 -4.81
C LEU A 63 -4.83 -0.99 -4.04
N SER A 64 -5.36 0.24 -3.99
CA SER A 64 -6.63 0.53 -3.34
C SER A 64 -7.81 -0.14 -4.06
N GLN A 65 -7.83 -0.09 -5.39
CA GLN A 65 -8.85 -0.76 -6.21
C GLN A 65 -8.69 -2.29 -6.16
N TYR A 66 -7.44 -2.77 -6.21
CA TYR A 66 -7.12 -4.19 -6.17
C TYR A 66 -7.66 -4.85 -4.90
N TYR A 67 -7.48 -4.22 -3.74
CA TYR A 67 -7.97 -4.74 -2.47
C TYR A 67 -9.50 -4.81 -2.38
N LEU A 68 -10.22 -3.87 -3.01
CA LEU A 68 -11.68 -3.90 -3.09
C LEU A 68 -12.17 -5.07 -3.95
N ASN A 69 -11.53 -5.29 -5.11
CA ASN A 69 -11.95 -6.30 -6.09
C ASN A 69 -11.47 -7.71 -5.73
N ALA A 70 -10.37 -7.85 -4.99
CA ALA A 70 -9.85 -9.15 -4.55
C ALA A 70 -10.73 -9.87 -3.51
N ARG A 71 -11.95 -9.37 -3.24
CA ARG A 71 -12.91 -9.95 -2.29
C ARG A 71 -13.88 -10.95 -2.93
N TYR A 72 -14.00 -10.97 -4.25
CA TYR A 72 -14.87 -11.90 -4.99
C TYR A 72 -14.06 -12.91 -5.81
N LYS A 73 -14.46 -14.20 -5.78
CA LYS A 73 -13.72 -15.30 -6.43
C LYS A 73 -13.54 -15.10 -7.95
N GLU A 74 -14.54 -14.53 -8.61
CA GLU A 74 -14.53 -14.27 -10.05
C GLU A 74 -13.48 -13.19 -10.41
N ASP A 75 -13.44 -12.11 -9.63
CA ASP A 75 -12.45 -11.03 -9.77
C ASP A 75 -11.02 -11.51 -9.47
N ILE A 76 -10.84 -12.35 -8.45
CA ILE A 76 -9.54 -12.94 -8.11
C ILE A 76 -8.94 -13.70 -9.29
N THR A 77 -9.75 -14.46 -10.04
CA THR A 77 -9.28 -15.27 -11.17
C THR A 77 -8.82 -14.38 -12.34
N ILE A 78 -9.58 -13.32 -12.63
CA ILE A 78 -9.24 -12.33 -13.66
C ILE A 78 -7.98 -11.55 -13.27
N LEU A 79 -7.88 -11.14 -12.00
CA LEU A 79 -6.73 -10.42 -11.47
C LEU A 79 -5.48 -11.30 -11.47
N GLN A 80 -5.59 -12.58 -11.09
CA GLN A 80 -4.47 -13.51 -11.06
C GLN A 80 -3.80 -13.66 -12.44
N ASN A 81 -4.59 -13.71 -13.52
CA ASN A 81 -4.06 -13.80 -14.87
C ASN A 81 -3.33 -12.54 -15.34
N LYS A 82 -3.58 -11.39 -14.69
CA LYS A 82 -2.94 -10.10 -15.00
C LYS A 82 -1.69 -9.83 -14.15
N ILE A 83 -1.56 -10.46 -12.98
CA ILE A 83 -0.40 -10.26 -12.11
C ILE A 83 0.73 -11.23 -12.50
N THR A 84 1.68 -10.72 -13.28
CA THR A 84 2.90 -11.44 -13.64
C THR A 84 3.93 -11.40 -12.50
N SER A 85 5.04 -12.12 -12.68
CA SER A 85 6.15 -12.11 -11.73
C SER A 85 6.82 -10.74 -11.62
N GLU A 86 6.83 -9.99 -12.72
CA GLU A 86 7.45 -8.67 -12.83
C GLU A 86 6.58 -7.65 -12.09
N VAL A 87 5.26 -7.68 -12.33
CA VAL A 87 4.28 -6.83 -11.62
C VAL A 87 4.32 -7.08 -10.12
N ALA A 88 4.35 -8.36 -9.69
CA ALA A 88 4.45 -8.68 -8.27
C ALA A 88 5.77 -8.21 -7.64
N LYS A 89 6.87 -8.26 -8.39
CA LYS A 89 8.17 -7.78 -7.93
C LYS A 89 8.18 -6.27 -7.78
N GLU A 90 7.58 -5.58 -8.74
CA GLU A 90 7.42 -4.13 -8.73
C GLU A 90 6.65 -3.68 -7.49
N PHE A 91 5.47 -4.25 -7.22
CA PHE A 91 4.69 -3.89 -6.03
C PHE A 91 5.36 -4.28 -4.73
N LEU A 92 6.13 -5.37 -4.70
CA LEU A 92 6.92 -5.74 -3.54
C LEU A 92 8.02 -4.70 -3.23
N ASN A 93 8.70 -4.19 -4.26
CA ASN A 93 9.72 -3.15 -4.07
C ASN A 93 9.07 -1.81 -3.70
N PHE A 94 7.98 -1.44 -4.39
CA PHE A 94 7.21 -0.24 -4.09
C PHE A 94 6.72 -0.21 -2.64
N ALA A 95 6.21 -1.33 -2.11
CA ALA A 95 5.81 -1.41 -0.71
C ALA A 95 6.97 -1.14 0.25
N LYS A 96 8.21 -1.52 -0.09
CA LYS A 96 9.38 -1.20 0.73
C LYS A 96 9.69 0.29 0.70
N GLU A 97 9.69 0.90 -0.48
CA GLU A 97 9.96 2.33 -0.66
C GLU A 97 8.96 3.18 0.14
N VAL A 98 7.66 2.86 0.07
CA VAL A 98 6.62 3.55 0.85
C VAL A 98 6.80 3.31 2.35
N THR A 99 7.16 2.09 2.75
CA THR A 99 7.42 1.77 4.16
C THR A 99 8.59 2.57 4.71
N GLU A 100 9.69 2.66 3.96
CA GLU A 100 10.86 3.46 4.32
C GLU A 100 10.50 4.95 4.41
N TRP A 101 9.77 5.48 3.43
CA TRP A 101 9.30 6.86 3.41
C TRP A 101 8.43 7.21 4.63
N CYS A 102 7.50 6.34 5.03
CA CYS A 102 6.67 6.53 6.23
C CYS A 102 7.51 6.41 7.50
N THR A 103 8.40 5.41 7.58
CA THR A 103 9.23 5.16 8.77
C THR A 103 10.14 6.34 9.09
N LEU A 104 10.73 6.97 8.07
CA LEU A 104 11.56 8.17 8.25
C LEU A 104 10.77 9.33 8.87
N ARG A 105 9.51 9.49 8.46
CA ARG A 105 8.62 10.55 8.98
C ARG A 105 8.18 10.29 10.41
N ILE A 106 7.81 9.05 10.73
CA ILE A 106 7.50 8.64 12.11
C ILE A 106 8.67 9.00 13.03
N LYS A 107 9.91 8.60 12.65
CA LYS A 107 11.11 8.92 13.44
C LYS A 107 11.36 10.42 13.60
N SER A 108 11.00 11.24 12.62
CA SER A 108 11.16 12.70 12.71
C SER A 108 10.14 13.38 13.64
N ILE A 109 9.05 12.70 14.00
CA ILE A 109 8.03 13.21 14.93
C ILE A 109 8.39 12.84 16.38
N GLU A 110 9.09 11.72 16.58
CA GLU A 110 9.52 11.22 17.90
C GLU A 110 10.74 11.94 18.48
N LEU A 111 11.43 12.77 17.68
CA LEU A 111 12.62 13.56 18.05
C LEU A 111 12.25 15.01 18.37
#